data_AF-A0A1I3QI77-F1
#
_entry.id   AF-A0A1I3QI77-F1
#
_cell.length_a   1.000
_cell.length_b   1.000
_cell.length_c   1.000
_cell.angle_alpha   90.00
_cell.angle_beta   90.00
_cell.angle_gamma   90.00
#
_symmetry.space_group_name_H-M   'P 1'
#
loop_
_entity.id
_entity.type
_entity.pdbx_description
1 polymer ?
#
loop_
_entity_poly.entity_id
_entity_poly.type
_entity_poly.pdbx_seq_one_letter_code
_entity_poly.pdbx_strand_id
1 'polypeptide(L)'
;MTHYEAVTLPVDRAAASAPNFRITRHSCGVVAQLCGRLDGIPLAIELAAVRLGTLSAEEILDRLDDRFQLLADNGTQGTPRHHRTLRGVVSWSHDLCTEHERLLWARLSVFSGGFDLEAAEAVCSGTGIDRQDVMDVLAGLAHKSILVVSTLGGRTRYSLLETIRQYGRQRLVDLGQDTAVRRRHRDH
;
A
#
# COMPACT_ATOMS: atom_id res chain seq x y z
N MET A 1 18.61 -22.19 14.24
CA MET A 1 18.57 -21.07 15.22
C MET A 1 18.18 -19.77 14.49
N THR A 2 17.19 -19.84 13.59
CA THR A 2 17.07 -18.88 12.44
C THR A 2 15.63 -18.46 12.14
N HIS A 3 14.66 -18.81 12.97
CA HIS A 3 13.26 -18.40 12.80
C HIS A 3 12.89 -17.15 13.62
N TYR A 4 13.71 -16.76 14.59
CA TYR A 4 13.39 -15.65 15.51
C TYR A 4 13.81 -14.28 14.94
N GLU A 5 14.92 -14.21 14.19
CA GLU A 5 15.39 -12.97 13.53
C GLU A 5 14.49 -12.52 12.37
N ALA A 6 13.81 -13.45 11.69
CA ALA A 6 12.87 -13.13 10.62
C ALA A 6 11.58 -12.47 11.13
N VAL A 7 11.29 -12.57 12.43
CA VAL A 7 10.09 -12.00 13.08
C VAL A 7 10.38 -10.67 13.78
N THR A 8 11.64 -10.37 14.11
CA THR A 8 12.00 -9.14 14.84
C THR A 8 11.98 -7.89 13.94
N LEU A 9 12.50 -8.01 12.71
CA LEU A 9 12.53 -6.91 11.73
C LEU A 9 11.13 -6.39 11.29
N PRO A 10 10.11 -7.25 11.07
CA PRO A 10 8.76 -6.81 10.75
C PRO A 10 8.03 -6.18 11.94
N VAL A 11 8.25 -6.68 13.16
CA VAL A 11 7.60 -6.15 14.37
C VAL A 11 8.18 -4.78 14.76
N ASP A 12 9.49 -4.59 14.64
CA ASP A 12 10.12 -3.28 14.88
C ASP A 12 9.67 -2.23 13.86
N ARG A 13 9.45 -2.62 12.59
CA ARG A 13 8.87 -1.71 11.58
C ARG A 13 7.38 -1.47 11.79
N ALA A 14 6.61 -2.50 12.13
CA ALA A 14 5.19 -2.33 12.47
C ALA A 14 5.00 -1.42 13.70
N ALA A 15 5.86 -1.55 14.72
CA ALA A 15 5.88 -0.69 15.89
C ALA A 15 6.31 0.75 15.55
N ALA A 16 7.26 0.93 14.63
CA ALA A 16 7.62 2.25 14.11
C ALA A 16 6.48 2.90 13.30
N SER A 17 5.69 2.10 12.59
CA SER A 17 4.53 2.55 11.79
C SER A 17 3.24 2.74 12.60
N ALA A 18 3.16 2.17 13.81
CA ALA A 18 2.00 2.26 14.70
C ALA A 18 2.41 2.66 16.14
N PRO A 19 3.00 3.84 16.36
CA PRO A 19 3.55 4.25 17.65
C PRO A 19 2.49 4.34 18.78
N ASN A 20 1.21 4.42 18.44
CA ASN A 20 0.09 4.47 19.39
C ASN A 20 -0.53 3.09 19.69
N PHE A 21 -0.14 2.03 18.97
CA PHE A 21 -0.68 0.69 19.19
C PHE A 21 0.14 -0.04 20.25
N ARG A 22 -0.43 -0.20 21.45
CA ARG A 22 0.18 -0.99 22.53
C ARG A 22 -0.35 -2.42 22.50
N ILE A 23 0.55 -3.39 22.32
CA ILE A 23 0.21 -4.81 22.49
C ILE A 23 -0.10 -5.04 23.98
N THR A 24 -1.33 -5.41 24.28
CA THR A 24 -1.79 -5.80 25.61
C THR A 24 -1.91 -7.33 25.67
N ARG A 25 -2.04 -7.88 26.88
CA ARG A 25 -2.24 -9.34 27.05
C ARG A 25 -3.52 -9.82 26.33
N HIS A 26 -4.52 -8.96 26.17
CA HIS A 26 -5.73 -9.24 25.40
C HIS A 26 -5.52 -9.16 23.89
N SER A 27 -4.76 -8.18 23.38
CA SER A 27 -4.55 -8.03 21.93
C SER A 27 -3.47 -8.96 21.35
N CYS A 28 -2.63 -9.58 22.19
CA CYS A 28 -1.58 -10.50 21.75
C CYS A 28 -2.11 -11.67 20.91
N GLY A 29 -3.25 -12.26 21.31
CA GLY A 29 -3.86 -13.38 20.57
C GLY A 29 -4.38 -12.98 19.19
N VAL A 30 -4.97 -11.79 19.06
CA VAL A 30 -5.50 -11.27 17.80
C VAL A 30 -4.37 -10.81 16.87
N VAL A 31 -3.33 -10.18 17.42
CA VAL A 31 -2.13 -9.79 16.67
C VAL A 31 -1.39 -11.02 16.12
N ALA A 32 -1.28 -12.10 16.91
CA ALA A 32 -0.69 -13.35 16.43
C ALA A 32 -1.49 -13.97 15.28
N GLN A 33 -2.83 -13.96 15.37
CA GLN A 33 -3.71 -14.40 14.28
C GLN A 33 -3.53 -13.54 13.03
N LEU A 34 -3.48 -12.22 13.19
CA LEU A 34 -3.24 -11.28 12.10
C LEU A 34 -1.90 -11.56 11.40
N CYS A 35 -0.81 -11.72 12.16
CA CYS A 35 0.50 -12.06 11.61
C CYS A 35 0.49 -13.41 10.86
N GLY A 36 -0.18 -14.42 11.41
CA GLY A 36 -0.37 -15.71 10.75
C GLY A 36 -1.18 -15.60 9.46
N ARG A 37 -2.20 -14.74 9.44
CA ARG A 37 -3.07 -14.51 8.29
C ARG A 37 -2.38 -13.72 7.17
N LEU A 38 -1.44 -12.87 7.54
CA LEU A 38 -0.55 -12.14 6.63
C LEU A 38 0.67 -12.99 6.18
N ASP A 39 0.67 -14.30 6.50
CA ASP A 39 1.74 -15.26 6.19
C ASP A 39 3.13 -14.82 6.70
N GLY A 40 3.19 -13.96 7.72
CA GLY A 40 4.44 -13.36 8.20
C GLY A 40 5.12 -12.43 7.19
N ILE A 41 4.45 -12.04 6.10
CA ILE A 41 5.04 -11.22 5.04
C ILE A 41 5.24 -9.80 5.58
N PRO A 42 6.49 -9.27 5.62
CA PRO A 42 6.76 -7.98 6.27
C PRO A 42 5.94 -6.82 5.71
N LEU A 43 5.82 -6.74 4.38
CA LEU A 43 5.02 -5.71 3.72
C LEU A 43 3.52 -5.82 4.04
N ALA A 44 3.00 -7.05 4.14
CA ALA A 44 1.61 -7.28 4.49
C ALA A 44 1.33 -6.79 5.93
N ILE A 45 2.29 -7.04 6.83
CA ILE A 45 2.27 -6.57 8.22
C ILE A 45 2.37 -5.04 8.28
N GLU A 46 3.29 -4.41 7.53
CA GLU A 46 3.43 -2.95 7.47
C GLU A 46 2.11 -2.28 7.04
N LEU A 47 1.47 -2.79 5.97
CA LEU A 47 0.19 -2.27 5.48
C LEU A 47 -0.99 -2.52 6.44
N ALA A 48 -0.93 -3.58 7.26
CA ALA A 48 -1.93 -3.83 8.29
C ALA A 48 -1.70 -2.95 9.53
N ALA A 49 -0.45 -2.76 9.93
CA ALA A 49 -0.07 -2.01 11.13
C ALA A 49 -0.53 -0.54 11.06
N VAL A 50 -0.42 0.08 9.90
CA VAL A 50 -0.88 1.47 9.65
C VAL A 50 -2.36 1.65 9.96
N ARG A 51 -3.16 0.59 9.76
CA ARG A 51 -4.61 0.60 10.00
C ARG A 51 -4.98 0.42 11.46
N LEU A 52 -4.06 -0.04 12.31
CA LEU A 52 -4.28 -0.10 13.76
C LEU A 52 -4.44 1.30 14.38
N GLY A 53 -4.12 2.37 13.63
CA GLY A 53 -4.43 3.74 14.00
C GLY A 53 -5.90 4.13 13.83
N THR A 54 -6.70 3.35 13.08
CA THR A 54 -8.10 3.68 12.75
C THR A 54 -9.08 2.53 12.96
N LEU A 55 -8.61 1.27 12.98
CA LEU A 55 -9.39 0.05 13.14
C LEU A 55 -8.79 -0.82 14.26
N SER A 56 -9.64 -1.56 14.97
CA SER A 56 -9.14 -2.58 15.92
C SER A 56 -8.49 -3.75 15.18
N ALA A 57 -7.66 -4.53 15.89
CA ALA A 57 -7.01 -5.70 15.29
C ALA A 57 -8.04 -6.76 14.84
N GLU A 58 -9.17 -6.87 15.55
CA GLU A 58 -10.31 -7.72 15.21
C GLU A 58 -10.99 -7.25 13.92
N GLU A 59 -11.29 -5.96 13.80
CA GLU A 59 -11.89 -5.38 12.60
C GLU A 59 -11.00 -5.50 11.35
N ILE A 60 -9.68 -5.48 11.55
CA ILE A 60 -8.70 -5.73 10.49
C ILE A 60 -8.74 -7.21 10.07
N LEU A 61 -8.79 -8.12 11.03
CA LEU A 61 -8.80 -9.56 10.78
C LEU A 61 -10.04 -9.98 9.98
N ASP A 62 -11.23 -9.54 10.42
CA ASP A 62 -12.49 -9.85 9.75
C ASP A 62 -12.49 -9.35 8.29
N ARG A 63 -12.06 -8.10 8.05
CA ARG A 63 -12.02 -7.53 6.71
C ARG A 63 -10.98 -8.19 5.80
N LEU A 64 -9.86 -8.65 6.34
CA LEU A 64 -8.87 -9.42 5.59
C LEU A 64 -9.41 -10.79 5.19
N ASP A 65 -10.17 -11.44 6.08
CA ASP A 65 -10.81 -12.72 5.78
C ASP A 65 -11.80 -12.61 4.64
N ASP A 66 -12.70 -11.62 4.67
CA ASP A 66 -13.62 -11.34 3.57
C ASP A 66 -12.86 -11.16 2.24
N ARG A 67 -11.74 -10.42 2.27
CA ARG A 67 -10.96 -10.17 1.06
C ARG A 67 -10.25 -11.41 0.53
N PHE A 68 -9.70 -12.23 1.42
CA PHE A 68 -9.04 -13.46 1.02
C PHE A 68 -10.02 -14.51 0.51
N GLN A 69 -11.24 -14.55 1.05
CA GLN A 69 -12.34 -15.36 0.51
C GLN A 69 -12.72 -14.89 -0.90
N LEU A 70 -12.99 -13.60 -1.09
CA LEU A 70 -13.29 -13.03 -2.42
C LEU A 70 -12.19 -13.32 -3.46
N LEU A 71 -10.92 -13.31 -3.06
CA LEU A 71 -9.81 -13.66 -3.96
C LEU A 71 -9.64 -15.16 -4.18
N ALA A 72 -10.06 -16.00 -3.23
CA ALA A 72 -10.10 -17.44 -3.42
C ALA A 72 -11.21 -17.82 -4.41
N ASP A 73 -12.37 -17.16 -4.32
CA ASP A 73 -13.54 -17.42 -5.17
C ASP A 73 -13.33 -16.93 -6.62
N ASN A 74 -12.63 -15.79 -6.78
CA ASN A 74 -12.35 -15.19 -8.09
C ASN A 74 -10.96 -15.54 -8.65
N GLY A 75 -10.21 -16.42 -7.98
CA GLY A 75 -8.80 -16.67 -8.26
C GLY A 75 -8.55 -17.66 -9.38
N THR A 76 -7.52 -17.43 -10.20
CA THR A 76 -6.98 -18.45 -11.10
C THR A 76 -6.30 -19.55 -10.27
N GLN A 77 -6.75 -20.79 -10.45
CA GLN A 77 -6.12 -22.00 -9.89
C GLN A 77 -4.60 -21.95 -10.19
N GLY A 78 -3.77 -21.89 -9.14
CA GLY A 78 -2.29 -21.89 -9.26
C GLY A 78 -1.55 -20.65 -8.77
N THR A 79 -2.22 -19.56 -8.38
CA THR A 79 -1.51 -18.41 -7.77
C THR A 79 -0.91 -18.80 -6.41
N PRO A 80 0.41 -18.64 -6.18
CA PRO A 80 1.04 -18.94 -4.90
C PRO A 80 0.39 -18.19 -3.73
N ARG A 81 0.29 -18.85 -2.57
CA ARG A 81 -0.37 -18.30 -1.37
C ARG A 81 0.16 -16.91 -0.99
N HIS A 82 1.48 -16.73 -0.96
CA HIS A 82 2.11 -15.44 -0.63
C HIS A 82 1.69 -14.30 -1.56
N HIS A 83 1.57 -14.55 -2.88
CA HIS A 83 1.10 -13.56 -3.84
C HIS A 83 -0.38 -13.23 -3.63
N ARG A 84 -1.20 -14.21 -3.25
CA ARG A 84 -2.63 -13.99 -2.93
C ARG A 84 -2.79 -13.12 -1.69
N THR A 85 -2.00 -13.40 -0.64
CA THR A 85 -1.98 -12.61 0.60
C THR A 85 -1.59 -11.17 0.33
N LEU A 86 -0.48 -10.96 -0.40
CA LEU A 86 -0.06 -9.61 -0.81
C LEU A 86 -1.13 -8.90 -1.65
N ARG A 87 -1.71 -9.58 -2.64
CA ARG A 87 -2.76 -9.01 -3.50
C ARG A 87 -4.00 -8.65 -2.69
N GLY A 88 -4.40 -9.46 -1.71
CA GLY A 88 -5.54 -9.17 -0.84
C GLY A 88 -5.30 -7.93 0.00
N VAL A 89 -4.16 -7.85 0.67
CA VAL A 89 -3.81 -6.68 1.49
C VAL A 89 -3.73 -5.40 0.64
N VAL A 90 -3.11 -5.46 -0.53
CA VAL A 90 -3.00 -4.32 -1.47
C VAL A 90 -4.37 -3.92 -2.02
N SER A 91 -5.21 -4.89 -2.41
CA SER A 91 -6.57 -4.60 -2.89
C SER A 91 -7.45 -3.98 -1.81
N TRP A 92 -7.28 -4.41 -0.55
CA TRP A 92 -7.95 -3.77 0.57
C TRP A 92 -7.39 -2.36 0.83
N SER A 93 -6.10 -2.12 0.63
CA SER A 93 -5.52 -0.77 0.78
C SER A 93 -6.10 0.17 -0.26
N HIS A 94 -6.29 -0.34 -1.47
CA HIS A 94 -7.00 0.38 -2.53
C HIS A 94 -8.45 0.67 -2.15
N ASP A 95 -9.17 -0.27 -1.56
CA ASP A 95 -10.58 -0.06 -1.19
C ASP A 95 -10.78 0.96 -0.07
N LEU A 96 -9.77 1.22 0.76
CA LEU A 96 -9.77 2.29 1.76
C LEU A 96 -9.32 3.65 1.21
N CYS A 97 -8.79 3.68 -0.01
CA CYS A 97 -8.44 4.94 -0.68
C CYS A 97 -9.70 5.63 -1.22
N THR A 98 -9.71 6.96 -1.17
CA THR A 98 -10.69 7.78 -1.88
C THR A 98 -10.52 7.62 -3.39
N GLU A 99 -11.51 8.05 -4.18
CA GLU A 99 -11.42 7.99 -5.64
C GLU A 99 -10.19 8.73 -6.18
N HIS A 100 -9.93 9.94 -5.67
CA HIS A 100 -8.76 10.74 -6.01
C HIS A 100 -7.44 10.03 -5.67
N GLU A 101 -7.36 9.40 -4.51
CA GLU A 101 -6.19 8.62 -4.09
C GLU A 101 -5.96 7.39 -4.95
N ARG A 102 -7.02 6.64 -5.29
CA ARG A 102 -6.94 5.47 -6.20
C ARG A 102 -6.45 5.88 -7.58
N LEU A 103 -6.98 6.99 -8.10
CA LEU A 103 -6.59 7.55 -9.39
C LEU A 103 -5.13 8.02 -9.37
N LEU A 104 -4.71 8.72 -8.31
CA LEU A 104 -3.32 9.17 -8.17
C LEU A 104 -2.37 7.98 -8.08
N TRP A 105 -2.68 6.98 -7.26
CA TRP A 105 -1.88 5.76 -7.15
C TRP A 105 -1.75 5.06 -8.51
N ALA A 106 -2.85 4.91 -9.26
CA ALA A 106 -2.79 4.34 -10.60
C ALA A 106 -1.82 5.12 -11.51
N ARG A 107 -1.88 6.46 -11.51
CA ARG A 107 -0.99 7.30 -12.34
C ARG A 107 0.48 7.24 -11.88
N LEU A 108 0.72 7.27 -10.58
CA LEU A 108 2.07 7.17 -10.00
C LEU A 108 2.76 5.84 -10.32
N SER A 109 2.00 4.79 -10.67
CA SER A 109 2.57 3.48 -11.01
C SER A 109 3.50 3.48 -12.24
N VAL A 110 3.46 4.55 -13.04
CA VAL A 110 4.34 4.76 -14.20
C VAL A 110 5.81 4.96 -13.80
N PHE A 111 6.07 5.52 -12.61
CA PHE A 111 7.42 5.75 -12.11
C PHE A 111 8.03 4.42 -11.66
N SER A 112 9.13 3.99 -12.29
CA SER A 112 9.86 2.76 -11.93
C SER A 112 10.81 2.93 -10.72
N GLY A 113 10.84 4.12 -10.13
CA GLY A 113 11.68 4.48 -8.99
C GLY A 113 11.06 5.63 -8.20
N GLY A 114 11.89 6.37 -7.46
CA GLY A 114 11.41 7.53 -6.73
C GLY A 114 11.09 8.72 -7.63
N PHE A 115 10.21 9.60 -7.17
CA PHE A 115 9.82 10.86 -7.81
C PHE A 115 9.71 11.98 -6.76
N ASP A 116 9.75 13.23 -7.19
CA ASP A 116 9.46 14.39 -6.34
C ASP A 116 8.06 14.93 -6.63
N LEU A 117 7.65 15.96 -5.87
CA LEU A 117 6.34 16.56 -6.00
C LEU A 117 6.12 17.17 -7.40
N GLU A 118 7.14 17.83 -7.96
CA GLU A 118 7.07 18.45 -9.27
C GLU A 118 6.78 17.43 -10.37
N ALA A 119 7.47 16.28 -10.34
CA ALA A 119 7.23 15.18 -11.26
C ALA A 119 5.83 14.59 -11.09
N ALA A 120 5.37 14.38 -9.84
CA ALA A 120 4.02 13.88 -9.58
C ALA A 120 2.95 14.84 -10.13
N GLU A 121 3.12 16.14 -9.93
CA GLU A 121 2.21 17.16 -10.43
C GLU A 121 2.18 17.20 -11.96
N ALA A 122 3.33 17.16 -12.62
CA ALA A 122 3.42 17.20 -14.09
C ALA A 122 2.80 15.95 -14.73
N VAL A 123 3.08 14.78 -14.15
CA VAL A 123 2.74 13.48 -14.76
C VAL A 123 1.37 12.97 -14.33
N CYS A 124 0.86 13.35 -13.14
CA CYS A 124 -0.33 12.74 -12.56
C CYS A 124 -1.53 13.67 -12.38
N SER A 125 -1.40 14.98 -12.57
CA SER A 125 -2.55 15.90 -12.65
C SER A 125 -3.39 15.67 -13.92
N GLY A 126 -4.53 16.34 -14.07
CA GLY A 126 -5.42 16.24 -15.23
C GLY A 126 -6.83 15.81 -14.84
N THR A 127 -7.58 15.20 -15.75
CA THR A 127 -8.99 14.83 -15.50
C THR A 127 -9.16 14.10 -14.16
N GLY A 128 -9.91 14.69 -13.23
CA GLY A 128 -10.20 14.14 -11.92
C GLY A 128 -9.15 14.40 -10.83
N ILE A 129 -8.02 15.07 -11.11
CA ILE A 129 -7.07 15.55 -10.10
C ILE A 129 -6.44 16.85 -10.59
N ASP A 130 -6.79 17.98 -10.00
CA ASP A 130 -6.14 19.24 -10.32
C ASP A 130 -4.71 19.28 -9.79
N ARG A 131 -3.85 20.05 -10.45
CA ARG A 131 -2.42 20.12 -10.07
C ARG A 131 -2.23 20.53 -8.60
N GLN A 132 -3.06 21.47 -8.12
CA GLN A 132 -3.02 21.96 -6.74
C GLN A 132 -3.39 20.90 -5.69
N ASP A 133 -4.22 19.92 -6.07
CA ASP A 133 -4.69 18.88 -5.14
C ASP A 133 -3.70 17.71 -5.02
N VAL A 134 -2.72 17.60 -5.92
CA VAL A 134 -1.78 16.47 -5.95
C VAL A 134 -1.03 16.32 -4.63
N MET A 135 -0.63 17.42 -4.00
CA MET A 135 0.06 17.41 -2.71
C MET A 135 -0.81 16.77 -1.62
N ASP A 136 -2.06 17.20 -1.49
CA ASP A 136 -2.98 16.71 -0.46
C ASP A 136 -3.30 15.23 -0.67
N VAL A 137 -3.48 14.81 -1.92
CA VAL A 137 -3.72 13.40 -2.26
C VAL A 137 -2.47 12.54 -2.02
N LEU A 138 -1.26 13.06 -2.31
CA LEU A 138 0.00 12.38 -1.95
C LEU A 138 0.13 12.19 -0.44
N ALA A 139 -0.23 13.20 0.35
CA ALA A 139 -0.21 13.14 1.81
C ALA A 139 -1.17 12.05 2.33
N GLY A 140 -2.37 11.95 1.76
CA GLY A 140 -3.32 10.86 2.07
C GLY A 140 -2.78 9.47 1.75
N LEU A 141 -2.13 9.30 0.59
CA LEU A 141 -1.47 8.05 0.21
C LEU A 141 -0.29 7.69 1.13
N ALA A 142 0.52 8.66 1.53
CA ALA A 142 1.62 8.46 2.48
C ALA A 142 1.09 8.06 3.86
N HIS A 143 0.04 8.71 4.34
CA HIS A 143 -0.63 8.36 5.60
C HIS A 143 -1.16 6.92 5.60
N LYS A 144 -1.60 6.42 4.43
CA LYS A 144 -2.06 5.04 4.21
C LYS A 144 -0.93 4.06 3.86
N SER A 145 0.33 4.51 3.94
CA SER A 145 1.53 3.73 3.58
C SER A 145 1.48 3.10 2.19
N ILE A 146 0.78 3.75 1.26
CA ILE A 146 0.88 3.45 -0.17
C ILE A 146 2.23 3.96 -0.71
N LEU A 147 2.71 5.08 -0.16
CA LEU A 147 3.96 5.73 -0.53
C LEU A 147 4.97 5.66 0.60
N VAL A 148 6.23 5.46 0.22
CA VAL A 148 7.39 5.66 1.09
C VAL A 148 7.92 7.07 0.84
N VAL A 149 8.02 7.86 1.91
CA VAL A 149 8.58 9.22 1.89
C VAL A 149 9.98 9.17 2.48
N SER A 150 10.94 9.74 1.77
CA SER A 150 12.33 9.85 2.21
C SER A 150 12.85 11.26 1.96
N THR A 151 13.75 11.73 2.82
CA THR A 151 14.41 13.03 2.63
C THR A 151 15.89 12.78 2.41
N LEU A 152 16.38 13.10 1.21
CA LEU A 152 17.79 12.96 0.85
C LEU A 152 18.34 14.32 0.42
N GLY A 153 19.37 14.80 1.12
CA GLY A 153 20.01 16.09 0.79
C GLY A 153 19.05 17.29 0.83
N GLY A 154 18.07 17.28 1.75
CA GLY A 154 17.06 18.34 1.87
C GLY A 154 15.93 18.27 0.85
N ARG A 155 15.88 17.24 -0.01
CA ARG A 155 14.82 17.04 -0.99
C ARG A 155 13.94 15.85 -0.60
N THR A 156 12.62 16.07 -0.63
CA THR A 156 11.63 15.01 -0.42
C THR A 156 11.52 14.14 -1.67
N ARG A 157 11.59 12.82 -1.48
CA ARG A 157 11.43 11.80 -2.51
C ARG A 157 10.36 10.80 -2.08
N TYR A 158 9.41 10.58 -2.98
CA TYR A 158 8.34 9.61 -2.85
C TYR A 158 8.68 8.37 -3.66
N SER A 159 8.26 7.19 -3.21
CA SER A 159 8.35 5.97 -4.00
C SER A 159 7.22 5.01 -3.68
N LEU A 160 6.84 4.21 -4.67
CA LEU A 160 5.92 3.09 -4.50
C LEU A 160 6.74 1.81 -4.29
N LEU A 161 6.32 0.98 -3.35
CA LEU A 161 6.84 -0.38 -3.25
C LEU A 161 6.41 -1.17 -4.50
N GLU A 162 7.27 -2.06 -4.98
CA GLU A 162 7.07 -2.71 -6.28
C GLU A 162 5.71 -3.43 -6.40
N THR A 163 5.27 -4.13 -5.36
CA THR A 163 3.96 -4.80 -5.34
C THR A 163 2.79 -3.82 -5.45
N ILE A 164 2.88 -2.68 -4.75
CA ILE A 164 1.89 -1.59 -4.78
C ILE A 164 1.88 -0.94 -6.16
N ARG A 165 3.07 -0.73 -6.74
CA ARG A 165 3.25 -0.19 -8.09
C ARG A 165 2.64 -1.10 -9.16
N GLN A 166 2.89 -2.40 -9.10
CA GLN A 166 2.32 -3.38 -10.04
C GLN A 166 0.79 -3.38 -10.00
N TYR A 167 0.20 -3.33 -8.80
CA TYR A 167 -1.24 -3.23 -8.64
C TYR A 167 -1.79 -1.93 -9.24
N GLY A 168 -1.16 -0.79 -8.95
CA GLY A 168 -1.53 0.50 -9.53
C GLY A 168 -1.44 0.50 -11.06
N ARG A 169 -0.44 -0.18 -11.63
CA ARG A 169 -0.26 -0.29 -13.09
C ARG A 169 -1.38 -1.08 -13.74
N GLN A 170 -1.84 -2.16 -13.10
CA GLN A 170 -3.02 -2.88 -13.58
C GLN A 170 -4.25 -1.97 -13.59
N ARG A 171 -4.46 -1.18 -12.53
CA ARG A 171 -5.57 -0.21 -12.46
C ARG A 171 -5.46 0.90 -13.50
N LEU A 172 -4.24 1.36 -13.80
CA LEU A 172 -4.02 2.36 -14.83
C LEU A 172 -4.41 1.86 -16.24
N VAL A 173 -4.16 0.59 -16.51
CA VAL A 173 -4.60 -0.09 -17.74
C VAL A 173 -6.13 -0.25 -17.75
N ASP A 174 -6.73 -0.69 -16.64
CA ASP A 174 -8.19 -0.82 -16.51
C ASP A 174 -8.92 0.52 -16.75
N LEU A 175 -8.30 1.64 -16.37
CA LEU A 175 -8.79 3.01 -16.60
C LEU A 175 -8.56 3.52 -18.03
N GLY A 176 -7.82 2.80 -18.86
CA GLY A 176 -7.47 3.23 -20.22
C GLY A 176 -6.52 4.44 -20.30
N GLN A 177 -5.85 4.79 -19.18
CA GLN A 177 -5.02 6.01 -19.08
C GLN A 177 -3.51 5.76 -19.27
N ASP A 178 -3.07 4.50 -19.39
CA ASP A 178 -1.64 4.13 -19.44
C ASP A 178 -0.87 4.89 -20.52
N THR A 179 -1.37 4.94 -21.75
CA THR A 179 -0.70 5.64 -22.87
C THR A 179 -0.51 7.13 -22.58
N ALA A 180 -1.54 7.81 -22.09
CA ALA A 180 -1.51 9.26 -21.82
C ALA A 180 -0.57 9.60 -20.67
N VAL A 181 -0.55 8.79 -19.61
CA VAL A 181 0.33 8.98 -18.46
C VAL A 181 1.79 8.67 -18.82
N ARG A 182 2.05 7.59 -19.56
CA ARG A 182 3.41 7.27 -20.07
C ARG A 182 3.97 8.38 -20.94
N ARG A 183 3.13 8.95 -21.81
CA ARG A 183 3.55 10.07 -22.66
C ARG A 183 3.98 11.26 -21.81
N ARG A 184 3.17 11.66 -20.83
CA ARG A 184 3.52 12.76 -19.92
C ARG A 184 4.78 12.48 -19.11
N HIS A 185 4.96 11.24 -18.64
CA HIS A 185 6.18 10.82 -17.95
C HIS A 185 7.42 10.88 -18.83
N ARG A 186 7.30 10.56 -20.12
CA ARG A 186 8.41 10.65 -21.08
C ARG A 186 8.73 12.10 -21.45
N ASP A 187 7.71 12.94 -21.52
CA ASP A 187 7.82 14.34 -21.95
C ASP A 187 8.23 15.28 -20.78
N HIS A 188 8.46 14.74 -19.57
CA HIS A 188 8.92 15.42 -18.36
C HIS A 188 10.38 15.05 -18.07
#